data_AF-A0A350AW78-F1
#
_entry.id   AF-A0A350AW78-F1
#
_cell.length_a   1.000
_cell.length_b   1.000
_cell.length_c   1.000
_cell.angle_alpha   90.00
_cell.angle_beta   90.00
_cell.angle_gamma   90.00
#
_symmetry.space_group_name_H-M   'P 1'
#
loop_
_entity.id
_entity.type
_entity.pdbx_description
1 polymer ?
#
loop_
_entity_poly.entity_id
_entity_poly.type
_entity_poly.pdbx_seq_one_letter_code
_entity_poly.pdbx_strand_id
1 'polypeptide(L)'
;MVLVDSNILIDVFTDDPVWGDWSFNQLVEQARRDTLGINSIIYAEISIAFSTIIKLEAALAPLNLIRSELPYQAGFLAGKAFLQYKHTAGVGQKQSPLPDFYIGAHAATAKFSLMTRDINRYRTYFPEVNLICPR
;
A
#
# COMPACT_ATOMS: atom_id res chain seq x y z
N MET A 1 0.45 0.26 13.92
CA MET A 1 -0.48 0.25 12.78
C MET A 1 0.21 -0.36 11.58
N VAL A 2 -0.54 -1.14 10.81
CA VAL A 2 -0.11 -1.73 9.53
C VAL A 2 -0.85 -1.00 8.41
N LEU A 3 -0.09 -0.38 7.50
CA LEU A 3 -0.63 0.15 6.26
C LEU A 3 -0.81 -1.03 5.28
N VAL A 4 -2.03 -1.20 4.77
CA VAL A 4 -2.37 -2.27 3.83
C VAL A 4 -2.25 -1.73 2.42
N ASP A 5 -1.36 -2.30 1.61
CA ASP A 5 -1.18 -1.90 0.22
C ASP A 5 -2.39 -2.30 -0.64
N SER A 6 -2.57 -1.65 -1.78
CA SER A 6 -3.72 -1.88 -2.66
C SER A 6 -3.74 -3.30 -3.22
N ASN A 7 -2.57 -3.87 -3.54
CA ASN A 7 -2.46 -5.23 -4.07
C ASN A 7 -3.10 -6.28 -3.14
N ILE A 8 -2.89 -6.19 -1.83
CA ILE A 8 -3.49 -7.10 -0.84
C ILE A 8 -5.02 -7.07 -0.88
N LEU A 9 -5.59 -5.86 -0.90
CA LEU A 9 -7.03 -5.68 -0.90
C LEU A 9 -7.65 -6.14 -2.22
N ILE A 10 -6.98 -5.84 -3.33
CA ILE A 10 -7.40 -6.28 -4.66
C ILE A 10 -7.41 -7.82 -4.71
N ASP A 11 -6.33 -8.47 -4.26
CA ASP A 11 -6.24 -9.94 -4.27
C ASP A 11 -7.44 -10.59 -3.56
N VAL A 12 -7.88 -10.03 -2.43
CA VAL A 12 -9.04 -10.53 -1.67
C VAL A 12 -10.36 -10.18 -2.34
N PHE A 13 -10.52 -8.96 -2.85
CA PHE A 13 -11.77 -8.53 -3.49
C PHE A 13 -12.02 -9.20 -4.83
N THR A 14 -10.97 -9.63 -5.53
CA THR A 14 -11.07 -10.30 -6.83
C THR A 14 -10.96 -11.82 -6.74
N ASP A 15 -10.83 -12.39 -5.53
CA ASP A 15 -10.60 -13.83 -5.32
C ASP A 15 -9.39 -14.32 -6.14
N ASP A 16 -8.25 -13.62 -6.01
CA ASP A 16 -7.05 -13.93 -6.78
C ASP A 16 -6.59 -15.36 -6.48
N PRO A 17 -6.42 -16.23 -7.49
CA PRO A 17 -6.19 -17.66 -7.29
C PRO A 17 -4.79 -17.98 -6.74
N VAL A 18 -3.86 -17.02 -6.74
CA VAL A 18 -2.48 -17.20 -6.29
C VAL A 18 -2.27 -16.53 -4.93
N TRP A 19 -2.78 -15.31 -4.79
CA TRP A 19 -2.49 -14.44 -3.64
C TRP A 19 -3.67 -14.28 -2.68
N GLY A 20 -4.90 -14.58 -3.09
CA GLY A 20 -6.11 -14.37 -2.30
C GLY A 20 -6.03 -14.98 -0.90
N ASP A 21 -5.65 -16.26 -0.83
CA ASP A 21 -5.48 -16.97 0.45
C ASP A 21 -4.41 -16.32 1.34
N TRP A 22 -3.25 -15.97 0.77
CA TRP A 22 -2.17 -15.37 1.55
C TRP A 22 -2.56 -13.98 2.05
N SER A 23 -3.12 -13.14 1.18
CA SER A 23 -3.57 -11.79 1.49
C SER A 23 -4.68 -11.79 2.54
N PHE A 24 -5.68 -12.67 2.40
CA PHE A 24 -6.74 -12.85 3.39
C PHE A 24 -6.18 -13.28 4.75
N ASN A 25 -5.32 -14.29 4.78
CA ASN A 25 -4.73 -14.77 6.03
C ASN A 25 -3.89 -13.70 6.72
N GLN A 26 -3.13 -12.88 5.97
CA GLN A 26 -2.40 -11.77 6.56
C GLN A 26 -3.31 -10.67 7.10
N LEU A 27 -4.40 -10.32 6.40
CA LEU A 27 -5.38 -9.37 6.93
C LEU A 27 -5.96 -9.85 8.26
N VAL A 28 -6.36 -11.12 8.35
CA VAL A 28 -6.91 -11.70 9.59
C VAL A 28 -5.87 -11.72 10.70
N GLU A 29 -4.65 -12.18 10.43
CA GLU A 29 -3.60 -12.26 11.44
C GLU A 29 -3.15 -10.89 11.95
N GLN A 30 -3.02 -9.90 11.06
CA GLN A 30 -2.60 -8.57 11.47
C GLN A 30 -3.72 -7.80 12.16
N ALA A 31 -4.98 -7.95 11.74
CA ALA A 31 -6.13 -7.34 12.43
C ALA A 31 -6.28 -7.81 13.89
N ARG A 32 -5.78 -9.00 14.24
CA ARG A 32 -5.72 -9.49 15.63
C ARG A 32 -4.63 -8.82 16.47
N ARG A 33 -3.57 -8.30 15.83
CA ARG A 33 -2.34 -7.86 16.48
C ARG A 33 -2.19 -6.34 16.50
N ASP A 34 -2.71 -5.67 15.49
CA ASP A 34 -2.54 -4.24 15.28
C ASP A 34 -3.73 -3.68 14.49
N THR A 35 -3.85 -2.36 14.50
CA THR A 35 -4.79 -1.63 13.66
C THR A 35 -4.34 -1.70 12.20
N LEU A 36 -5.26 -1.99 11.29
CA LEU A 36 -5.06 -1.90 9.85
C LEU A 36 -5.50 -0.54 9.33
N GLY A 37 -4.75 0.02 8.38
CA GLY A 37 -5.07 1.31 7.79
C GLY A 37 -4.79 1.40 6.30
N ILE A 38 -5.44 2.36 5.66
CA ILE A 38 -5.22 2.76 4.27
C ILE A 38 -5.14 4.28 4.19
N ASN A 39 -4.56 4.80 3.11
CA ASN A 39 -4.58 6.23 2.81
C ASN A 39 -5.38 6.50 1.52
N SER A 40 -5.51 7.78 1.15
CA SER A 40 -6.26 8.19 -0.02
C SER A 40 -5.72 7.65 -1.35
N ILE A 41 -4.42 7.37 -1.44
CA ILE A 41 -3.78 6.79 -2.63
C ILE A 41 -4.21 5.32 -2.78
N ILE A 42 -4.09 4.53 -1.70
CA ILE A 42 -4.54 3.13 -1.68
C ILE A 42 -6.04 3.05 -1.99
N TYR A 43 -6.84 3.92 -1.36
CA TYR A 43 -8.28 4.00 -1.61
C TYR A 43 -8.60 4.28 -3.09
N ALA A 44 -7.85 5.18 -3.73
CA ALA A 44 -8.02 5.47 -5.16
C ALA A 44 -7.69 4.24 -6.04
N GLU A 45 -6.64 3.50 -5.72
CA GLU A 45 -6.25 2.30 -6.48
C GLU A 45 -7.29 1.18 -6.38
N ILE A 46 -7.73 0.85 -5.16
CA ILE A 46 -8.75 -0.20 -4.97
C ILE A 46 -10.10 0.20 -5.59
N SER A 47 -10.40 1.50 -5.70
CA SER A 47 -11.68 1.96 -6.25
C SER A 47 -11.91 1.54 -7.71
N ILE A 48 -10.84 1.27 -8.45
CA ILE A 48 -10.90 0.83 -9.85
C ILE A 48 -11.61 -0.53 -9.99
N ALA A 49 -11.53 -1.39 -8.96
CA ALA A 49 -12.20 -2.69 -8.95
C ALA A 49 -13.73 -2.59 -8.72
N PHE A 50 -14.27 -1.40 -8.42
CA PHE A 50 -15.67 -1.21 -8.05
C PHE A 50 -16.39 -0.24 -8.97
N SER A 51 -17.63 -0.58 -9.33
CA SER A 51 -18.46 0.27 -10.20
C SER A 51 -19.02 1.51 -9.49
N THR A 52 -19.12 1.50 -8.16
CA THR A 52 -19.68 2.59 -7.36
C THR A 52 -18.99 2.71 -6.00
N ILE A 53 -18.98 3.92 -5.43
CA ILE A 53 -18.47 4.17 -4.09
C ILE A 53 -19.20 3.32 -3.03
N ILE A 54 -20.52 3.14 -3.16
CA ILE A 54 -21.32 2.34 -2.22
C ILE A 54 -20.82 0.89 -2.15
N LYS A 55 -20.47 0.27 -3.29
CA LYS A 55 -19.95 -1.11 -3.31
C LYS A 55 -18.56 -1.20 -2.67
N LEU A 56 -17.70 -0.22 -2.95
CA LEU A 56 -16.36 -0.16 -2.34
C LEU A 56 -16.46 -0.03 -0.81
N GLU A 57 -17.28 0.91 -0.33
CA GLU A 57 -17.49 1.12 1.10
C GLU A 57 -18.06 -0.14 1.79
N ALA A 58 -19.01 -0.82 1.15
CA ALA A 58 -19.55 -2.07 1.66
C ALA A 58 -18.50 -3.19 1.73
N ALA A 59 -17.57 -3.25 0.77
CA ALA A 59 -16.48 -4.22 0.77
C ALA A 59 -15.40 -3.91 1.83
N LEU A 60 -15.16 -2.63 2.13
CA LEU A 60 -14.20 -2.21 3.15
C LEU A 60 -14.74 -2.31 4.59
N ALA A 61 -16.05 -2.16 4.78
CA ALA A 61 -16.67 -2.10 6.11
C ALA A 61 -16.29 -3.29 7.03
N PRO A 62 -16.26 -4.56 6.58
CA PRO A 62 -15.88 -5.68 7.44
C PRO A 62 -14.43 -5.63 7.93
N LEU A 63 -13.54 -4.93 7.21
CA LEU A 63 -12.11 -4.86 7.52
C LEU A 63 -11.77 -3.84 8.61
N ASN A 64 -12.71 -2.96 8.98
CA ASN A 64 -12.53 -1.91 9.99
C ASN A 64 -11.24 -1.06 9.80
N LEU A 65 -10.91 -0.75 8.54
CA LEU A 65 -9.69 -0.04 8.19
C LEU A 65 -9.72 1.42 8.66
N ILE A 66 -8.65 1.87 9.30
CA ILE A 66 -8.44 3.29 9.60
C ILE A 66 -8.02 4.04 8.34
N ARG A 67 -8.71 5.15 8.07
CA ARG A 67 -8.30 6.10 7.02
C ARG A 67 -7.23 7.03 7.58
N SER A 68 -5.98 6.75 7.25
CA SER A 68 -4.84 7.57 7.65
C SER A 68 -4.60 8.68 6.62
N GLU A 69 -4.64 9.93 7.06
CA GLU A 69 -4.26 11.06 6.22
C GLU A 69 -2.81 10.94 5.77
N LEU A 70 -2.54 11.27 4.50
CA LEU A 70 -1.18 11.24 3.95
C LEU A 70 -0.42 12.51 4.40
N PRO A 71 0.61 12.41 5.26
CA PRO A 71 1.32 13.58 5.75
C PRO A 71 2.17 14.23 4.65
N TYR A 72 2.32 15.57 4.68
CA TYR A 72 3.14 16.30 3.71
C TYR A 72 4.61 15.83 3.67
N GLN A 73 5.14 15.39 4.81
CA GLN A 73 6.48 14.82 4.94
C GLN A 73 6.64 13.54 4.12
N ALA A 74 5.58 12.72 3.99
CA ALA A 74 5.59 11.57 3.10
C ALA A 74 5.65 12.01 1.63
N GLY A 75 4.99 13.11 1.25
CA GLY A 75 5.12 13.70 -0.09
C GLY A 75 6.56 14.12 -0.41
N PHE A 76 7.27 14.73 0.55
CA PHE A 76 8.67 15.08 0.39
C PHE A 76 9.55 13.83 0.17
N LEU A 77 9.38 12.80 1.00
CA LEU A 77 10.17 11.57 0.91
C LEU A 77 9.86 10.77 -0.37
N ALA A 78 8.60 10.74 -0.80
CA ALA A 78 8.18 10.16 -2.07
C ALA A 78 8.87 10.83 -3.26
N GLY A 79 9.02 12.16 -3.23
CA GLY A 79 9.76 12.92 -4.24
C GLY A 79 11.25 12.54 -4.29
N LYS A 80 11.88 12.29 -3.14
CA LYS A 80 13.28 11.82 -3.07
C LYS A 80 13.44 10.42 -3.63
N ALA A 81 12.55 9.50 -3.26
CA ALA A 81 12.52 8.14 -3.82
C ALA A 81 12.33 8.17 -5.35
N PHE A 82 11.44 9.01 -5.86
CA PHE A 82 11.22 9.17 -7.29
C PHE A 82 12.45 9.74 -8.02
N LEU A 83 13.13 10.72 -7.43
CA LEU A 83 14.38 11.26 -7.98
C LEU A 83 15.44 10.15 -8.10
N GLN A 84 15.63 9.36 -7.04
CA GLN A 84 16.54 8.21 -7.05
C GLN A 84 16.15 7.19 -8.13
N TYR A 85 14.86 6.85 -8.24
CA TYR A 85 14.33 5.99 -9.29
C TYR A 85 14.74 6.48 -10.69
N LYS A 86 14.61 7.78 -10.99
CA LYS A 86 15.00 8.35 -12.29
C LYS A 86 16.49 8.20 -12.58
N HIS A 87 17.34 8.24 -11.57
CA HIS A 87 18.78 8.06 -11.73
C HIS A 87 19.16 6.59 -11.97
N THR A 88 18.53 5.65 -11.28
CA THR A 88 18.86 4.21 -11.38
C THR A 88 18.21 3.50 -12.56
N ALA A 89 16.97 3.88 -12.93
CA ALA A 89 16.23 3.16 -13.96
C ALA A 89 16.62 3.56 -15.40
N GLY A 90 17.43 4.62 -15.56
CA GLY A 90 17.75 5.23 -16.86
C GLY A 90 16.51 5.89 -17.47
N VAL A 91 16.59 7.18 -17.83
CA VAL A 91 15.53 8.06 -18.40
C VAL A 91 14.25 7.30 -18.83
N GLY A 92 13.41 6.95 -17.87
CA GLY A 92 12.24 6.10 -18.04
C GLY A 92 10.95 6.91 -17.91
N GLN A 93 10.01 6.62 -18.82
CA GLN A 93 8.76 7.29 -19.20
C GLN A 93 7.85 7.92 -18.11
N LYS A 94 8.07 7.65 -16.83
CA LYS A 94 7.22 8.18 -15.75
C LYS A 94 7.58 9.64 -15.50
N GLN A 95 6.67 10.55 -15.86
CA GLN A 95 6.85 11.99 -15.65
C GLN A 95 6.54 12.44 -14.22
N SER A 96 5.86 11.60 -13.44
CA SER A 96 5.39 11.91 -12.08
C SER A 96 5.74 10.80 -11.08
N PRO A 97 5.86 11.12 -9.77
CA PRO A 97 6.04 10.12 -8.72
C PRO A 97 4.93 9.06 -8.75
N LEU A 98 5.31 7.80 -8.59
CA LEU A 98 4.41 6.66 -8.53
C LEU A 98 3.61 6.64 -7.22
N PRO A 99 2.37 6.13 -7.22
CA PRO A 99 1.58 5.87 -6.02
C PRO A 99 2.37 5.13 -4.92
N ASP A 100 3.09 4.08 -5.27
CA ASP A 100 3.90 3.27 -4.35
C ASP A 100 4.95 4.11 -3.60
N PHE A 101 5.47 5.18 -4.20
CA PHE A 101 6.40 6.06 -3.47
C PHE A 101 5.69 6.81 -2.36
N TYR A 102 4.44 7.22 -2.55
CA TYR A 102 3.65 7.84 -1.48
C TYR A 102 3.26 6.82 -0.41
N ILE A 103 2.92 5.59 -0.80
CA ILE A 103 2.57 4.51 0.14
C ILE A 103 3.77 4.14 1.02
N GLY A 104 4.92 3.87 0.40
CA GLY A 104 6.16 3.56 1.11
C GLY A 104 6.65 4.73 1.96
N ALA A 105 6.54 5.96 1.44
CA ALA A 105 6.90 7.15 2.21
C ALA A 105 5.99 7.39 3.41
N HIS A 106 4.68 7.11 3.29
CA HIS A 106 3.74 7.19 4.41
C HIS A 106 4.15 6.21 5.50
N ALA A 107 4.39 4.94 5.13
CA ALA A 107 4.82 3.92 6.08
C ALA A 107 6.13 4.32 6.77
N ALA A 108 7.12 4.80 6.02
CA ALA A 108 8.40 5.26 6.58
C ALA A 108 8.23 6.46 7.54
N THR A 109 7.47 7.48 7.13
CA THR A 109 7.29 8.71 7.90
C THR A 109 6.55 8.46 9.21
N ALA A 110 5.49 7.65 9.15
CA ALA A 110 4.65 7.36 10.31
C ALA A 110 5.12 6.14 11.11
N LYS A 111 6.23 5.51 10.71
CA LYS A 111 6.78 4.28 11.30
C LYS A 111 5.76 3.13 11.35
N PHE A 112 4.97 3.01 10.29
CA PHE A 112 4.04 1.89 10.12
C PHE A 112 4.75 0.71 9.47
N SER A 113 4.26 -0.49 9.78
CA SER A 113 4.58 -1.64 8.93
C SER A 113 3.76 -1.55 7.63
N LEU A 114 4.26 -2.11 6.55
CA LEU A 114 3.57 -2.14 5.26
C LEU A 114 3.29 -3.59 4.85
N MET A 115 2.02 -3.93 4.66
CA MET A 115 1.60 -5.22 4.13
C MET A 115 1.48 -5.13 2.61
N THR A 116 2.29 -5.89 1.88
CA THR A 116 2.38 -5.81 0.42
C THR A 116 3.03 -7.05 -0.18
N ARG A 117 2.72 -7.37 -1.44
CA ARG A 117 3.48 -8.36 -2.23
C ARG A 117 4.61 -7.76 -3.08
N ASP A 118 4.71 -6.43 -3.19
CA ASP A 118 5.69 -5.75 -4.06
C ASP A 118 7.02 -5.43 -3.35
N ILE A 119 7.71 -6.48 -2.89
CA ILE A 119 8.86 -6.43 -1.97
C ILE A 119 10.02 -5.58 -2.49
N ASN A 120 10.46 -5.82 -3.73
CA ASN A 120 11.70 -5.27 -4.27
C ASN A 120 11.69 -3.74 -4.31
N ARG A 121 10.52 -3.16 -4.64
CA ARG A 121 10.37 -1.70 -4.73
C ARG A 121 10.51 -1.06 -3.36
N TYR A 122 9.74 -1.53 -2.37
CA TYR A 122 9.78 -0.94 -1.04
C TYR A 122 11.12 -1.15 -0.34
N ARG A 123 11.77 -2.31 -0.48
CA ARG A 123 13.13 -2.53 0.06
C ARG A 123 14.18 -1.60 -0.56
N THR A 124 14.05 -1.28 -1.85
CA THR A 124 15.02 -0.43 -2.55
C THR A 124 14.93 1.02 -2.09
N TYR A 125 13.71 1.56 -1.95
CA TYR A 125 13.50 2.99 -1.71
C TYR A 125 13.17 3.35 -0.26
N PHE A 126 12.71 2.38 0.53
CA PHE A 126 12.30 2.56 1.92
C PHE A 126 12.79 1.39 2.80
N PRO A 127 14.12 1.16 2.88
CA PRO A 127 14.69 -0.01 3.56
C PRO A 127 14.35 -0.12 5.05
N GLU A 128 14.03 1.01 5.71
CA GLU A 128 13.64 1.07 7.12
C GLU A 128 12.18 0.64 7.37
N VAL A 129 11.37 0.48 6.32
CA VAL A 129 9.97 0.06 6.47
C VAL A 129 9.91 -1.43 6.74
N ASN A 130 9.29 -1.80 7.86
CA ASN A 130 9.01 -3.19 8.17
C ASN A 130 7.94 -3.74 7.20
N LEU A 131 8.33 -4.72 6.37
CA LEU A 131 7.44 -5.32 5.36
C LEU A 131 6.82 -6.62 5.87
N ILE A 132 5.49 -6.70 5.76
CA ILE A 132 4.72 -7.94 5.91
C ILE A 132 4.43 -8.43 4.49
N CYS A 133 5.23 -9.37 4.02
CA CYS A 133 5.22 -9.81 2.62
C CYS A 133 5.36 -11.33 2.50
N PRO A 134 5.03 -11.91 1.34
CA PRO A 134 5.29 -13.33 1.07
C PRO A 134 6.79 -13.62 1.17
N ARG A 135 7.14 -14.87 1.49
CA ARG A 135 8.54 -15.35 1.51
C ARG A 135 8.93 -15.92 0.17
#